data_AF-A0A4P8KNB1-F1
#
_entry.id   AF-A0A4P8KNB1-F1
#
_cell.length_a   1.000
_cell.length_b   1.000
_cell.length_c   1.000
_cell.angle_alpha   90.00
_cell.angle_beta   90.00
_cell.angle_gamma   90.00
#
_symmetry.space_group_name_H-M   'P 1'
#
loop_
_entity.id
_entity.type
_entity.pdbx_description
1 polymer ?
#
loop_
_entity_poly.entity_id
_entity_poly.type
_entity_poly.pdbx_seq_one_letter_code
_entity_poly.pdbx_strand_id
1 'polypeptide(L)'
;MTTLRIVQLYPDLLGVTGDRGNVEVLAARASLAGHESEVTLVDLGEDAPAEADIIVIGNGPLSALRVVRDDLASRREWLAALIGAGAVVLAVGGGSELLSEGIDLVDGTHLDGLGLIPARVGRTKQRRVGYVVADTSDGKLIGFEDHASLWRLGDPAIAYGTVTAGNGGIEGGFETVRVGSVYATNVQGPVLPLNPDLADALLTQAFARRDAQYSPGPAHAEIDAHARAARAEIERLAVDKRFTAIQL
;
A
#
# COMPACT_ATOMS: atom_id res chain seq x y z
N MET A 1 -24.89 13.43 2.37
CA MET A 1 -24.18 12.14 2.38
C MET A 1 -23.08 12.24 1.35
N THR A 2 -21.84 12.01 1.75
CA THR A 2 -20.67 12.12 0.87
C THR A 2 -20.35 10.74 0.35
N THR A 3 -20.48 10.51 -0.95
CA THR A 3 -20.01 9.28 -1.59
C THR A 3 -18.50 9.33 -1.71
N LEU A 4 -17.82 8.30 -1.18
CA LEU A 4 -16.38 8.10 -1.24
C LEU A 4 -16.00 7.47 -2.58
N ARG A 5 -15.08 8.09 -3.33
CA ARG A 5 -14.62 7.58 -4.63
C ARG A 5 -13.29 6.85 -4.48
N ILE A 6 -13.30 5.54 -4.73
CA ILE A 6 -12.11 4.69 -4.67
C ILE A 6 -11.74 4.25 -6.08
N VAL A 7 -10.52 4.53 -6.50
CA VAL A 7 -9.97 4.08 -7.78
C VAL A 7 -8.94 2.98 -7.53
N GLN A 8 -9.08 1.84 -8.20
CA GLN A 8 -8.04 0.83 -8.24
C GLN A 8 -7.39 0.81 -9.62
N LEU A 9 -6.07 1.04 -9.67
CA LEU A 9 -5.31 1.01 -10.91
C LEU A 9 -4.75 -0.39 -11.17
N TYR A 10 -4.92 -0.85 -12.41
CA TYR A 10 -4.42 -2.11 -12.97
C TYR A 10 -4.76 -3.34 -12.14
N PRO A 11 -6.01 -3.57 -11.68
CA PRO A 11 -6.34 -4.73 -10.85
C PRO A 11 -5.96 -6.07 -11.49
N ASP A 12 -5.98 -6.19 -12.82
CA ASP A 12 -5.65 -7.44 -13.50
C ASP A 12 -4.14 -7.74 -13.52
N LEU A 13 -3.30 -6.69 -13.60
CA LEU A 13 -1.84 -6.82 -13.69
C LEU A 13 -1.13 -6.63 -12.35
N LEU A 14 -1.69 -5.76 -11.50
CA LEU A 14 -1.19 -5.36 -10.18
C LEU A 14 -2.17 -5.74 -9.06
N GLY A 15 -2.75 -6.93 -9.13
CA GLY A 15 -3.64 -7.48 -8.09
C GLY A 15 -3.21 -8.83 -7.53
N VAL A 16 -2.00 -9.30 -7.84
CA VAL A 16 -1.61 -10.71 -7.66
C VAL A 16 -1.52 -11.15 -6.19
N THR A 17 -1.48 -10.20 -5.25
CA THR A 17 -1.50 -10.45 -3.81
C THR A 17 -2.85 -10.19 -3.15
N GLY A 18 -3.91 -10.17 -3.95
CA GLY A 18 -5.28 -9.98 -3.47
C GLY A 18 -5.60 -8.52 -3.14
N ASP A 19 -4.93 -7.56 -3.77
CA ASP A 19 -5.04 -6.12 -3.43
C ASP A 19 -6.44 -5.53 -3.62
N ARG A 20 -7.32 -6.21 -4.37
CA ARG A 20 -8.76 -5.93 -4.39
C ARG A 20 -9.38 -6.00 -2.99
N GLY A 21 -8.87 -6.84 -2.10
CA GLY A 21 -9.30 -6.89 -0.70
C GLY A 21 -8.99 -5.61 0.09
N ASN A 22 -7.99 -4.81 -0.31
CA ASN A 22 -7.79 -3.47 0.28
C ASN A 22 -8.96 -2.54 -0.08
N VAL A 23 -9.38 -2.55 -1.34
CA VAL A 23 -10.51 -1.75 -1.84
C VAL A 23 -11.80 -2.18 -1.16
N GLU A 24 -12.03 -3.48 -1.02
CA GLU A 24 -13.20 -4.04 -0.33
C GLU A 24 -13.25 -3.63 1.14
N VAL A 25 -12.11 -3.63 1.84
CA VAL A 25 -12.04 -3.15 3.23
C VAL A 25 -12.39 -1.68 3.34
N LEU A 26 -11.85 -0.82 2.46
CA LEU A 26 -12.16 0.61 2.47
C LEU A 26 -13.66 0.86 2.24
N ALA A 27 -14.25 0.22 1.22
CA ALA A 27 -15.67 0.32 0.92
C ALA A 27 -16.55 -0.21 2.06
N ALA A 28 -16.23 -1.38 2.60
CA ALA A 28 -16.98 -1.99 3.71
C ALA A 28 -16.93 -1.12 4.97
N ARG A 29 -15.75 -0.62 5.35
CA ARG A 29 -15.59 0.23 6.55
C ARG A 29 -16.26 1.59 6.38
N ALA A 30 -16.26 2.17 5.18
CA ALA A 30 -17.03 3.38 4.87
C ALA A 30 -18.54 3.13 5.03
N SER A 31 -19.03 2.01 4.49
CA SER A 31 -20.44 1.60 4.60
C SER A 31 -20.87 1.37 6.05
N LEU A 32 -20.05 0.71 6.86
CA LEU A 32 -20.30 0.53 8.30
C LEU A 32 -20.36 1.86 9.07
N ALA A 33 -19.70 2.91 8.55
CA ALA A 33 -19.76 4.27 9.10
C ALA A 33 -20.92 5.11 8.49
N GLY A 34 -21.78 4.50 7.66
CA GLY A 34 -22.94 5.16 7.05
C GLY A 34 -22.61 5.98 5.79
N HIS A 35 -21.46 5.75 5.16
CA HIS A 35 -21.06 6.41 3.92
C HIS A 35 -21.15 5.47 2.73
N GLU A 36 -21.66 5.98 1.61
CA GLU A 36 -21.63 5.26 0.33
C GLU A 36 -20.23 5.32 -0.28
N SER A 37 -19.88 4.30 -1.06
CA SER A 37 -18.64 4.25 -1.82
C SER A 37 -18.88 3.87 -3.28
N GLU A 38 -18.22 4.56 -4.19
CA GLU A 38 -18.13 4.21 -5.60
C GLU A 38 -16.72 3.68 -5.88
N VAL A 39 -16.64 2.49 -6.50
CA VAL A 39 -15.37 1.85 -6.85
C VAL A 39 -15.23 1.85 -8.36
N THR A 40 -14.16 2.47 -8.86
CA THR A 40 -13.78 2.44 -10.27
C THR A 40 -12.51 1.62 -10.43
N LEU A 41 -12.59 0.59 -11.26
CA LEU A 41 -11.43 -0.19 -11.70
C LEU A 41 -10.92 0.45 -13.00
N VAL A 42 -9.61 0.64 -13.12
CA VAL A 42 -8.99 1.25 -14.31
C VAL A 42 -7.82 0.39 -14.74
N ASP A 43 -7.98 -0.32 -15.84
CA ASP A 43 -6.95 -1.16 -16.44
C ASP A 43 -6.16 -0.43 -17.54
N LEU A 44 -5.21 -1.16 -18.14
CA LEU A 44 -4.30 -0.65 -19.16
C LEU A 44 -5.07 -0.04 -20.34
N GLY A 45 -4.78 1.21 -20.69
CA GLY A 45 -5.41 1.92 -21.80
C GLY A 45 -6.82 2.47 -21.51
N GLU A 46 -7.37 2.28 -20.31
CA GLU A 46 -8.67 2.83 -19.93
C GLU A 46 -8.56 4.25 -19.36
N ASP A 47 -9.59 5.08 -19.56
CA ASP A 47 -9.61 6.42 -18.99
C ASP A 47 -9.80 6.37 -17.46
N ALA A 48 -8.94 7.07 -16.73
CA ALA A 48 -9.13 7.26 -15.29
C ALA A 48 -10.17 8.37 -15.03
N PRO A 49 -10.98 8.27 -13.96
CA PRO A 49 -11.91 9.33 -13.60
C PRO A 49 -11.16 10.61 -13.21
N ALA A 50 -11.77 11.77 -13.44
CA ALA A 50 -11.16 13.06 -13.12
C ALA A 50 -10.96 13.27 -11.60
N GLU A 51 -11.77 12.61 -10.77
CA GLU A 51 -11.75 12.75 -9.32
C GLU A 51 -11.56 11.38 -8.65
N ALA A 52 -10.78 11.33 -7.58
CA ALA A 52 -10.71 10.21 -6.65
C ALA A 52 -10.44 10.72 -5.24
N ASP A 53 -11.00 10.05 -4.23
CA ASP A 53 -10.70 10.31 -2.82
C ASP A 53 -9.59 9.38 -2.33
N ILE A 54 -9.62 8.12 -2.77
CA ILE A 54 -8.60 7.11 -2.50
C ILE A 54 -8.19 6.42 -3.80
N ILE A 55 -6.89 6.20 -3.98
CA ILE A 55 -6.31 5.45 -5.10
C ILE A 55 -5.53 4.27 -4.54
N VAL A 56 -5.80 3.06 -5.05
CA VAL A 56 -5.10 1.83 -4.68
C VAL A 56 -4.30 1.32 -5.88
N ILE A 57 -3.01 1.08 -5.68
CA ILE A 57 -2.11 0.48 -6.67
C ILE A 57 -1.49 -0.76 -6.03
N GLY A 58 -1.91 -1.94 -6.46
CA GLY A 58 -1.46 -3.18 -5.84
C GLY A 58 -0.09 -3.65 -6.32
N ASN A 59 0.21 -4.91 -6.01
CA ASN A 59 1.48 -5.53 -6.33
C ASN A 59 1.41 -6.38 -7.61
N GLY A 60 2.53 -6.50 -8.30
CA GLY A 60 2.67 -7.34 -9.48
C GLY A 60 4.12 -7.77 -9.73
N PRO A 61 4.33 -8.83 -10.53
CA PRO A 61 5.68 -9.24 -10.93
C PRO A 61 6.33 -8.18 -11.83
N LEU A 62 7.67 -8.23 -11.96
CA LEU A 62 8.41 -7.30 -12.82
C LEU A 62 7.91 -7.26 -14.27
N SER A 63 7.42 -8.39 -14.81
CA SER A 63 6.80 -8.43 -16.13
C SER A 63 5.55 -7.55 -16.22
N ALA A 64 4.69 -7.57 -15.20
CA ALA A 64 3.52 -6.70 -15.13
C ALA A 64 3.92 -5.23 -14.95
N LEU A 65 4.91 -4.94 -14.10
CA LEU A 65 5.40 -3.57 -13.92
C LEU A 65 5.89 -2.98 -15.25
N ARG A 66 6.63 -3.75 -16.06
CA ARG A 66 7.08 -3.32 -17.39
C ARG A 66 5.94 -3.05 -18.36
N VAL A 67 4.85 -3.81 -18.27
CA VAL A 67 3.67 -3.63 -19.14
C VAL A 67 2.91 -2.36 -18.77
N VAL A 68 2.69 -2.09 -17.48
CA VAL A 68 1.89 -0.92 -17.04
C VAL A 68 2.69 0.37 -16.95
N ARG A 69 4.03 0.32 -17.00
CA ARG A 69 4.90 1.48 -16.71
C ARG A 69 4.56 2.69 -17.58
N ASP A 70 4.44 2.51 -18.90
CA ASP A 70 4.24 3.64 -19.82
C ASP A 70 2.86 4.26 -19.66
N ASP A 71 1.84 3.43 -19.46
CA ASP A 71 0.48 3.89 -19.19
C ASP A 71 0.41 4.62 -17.84
N LEU A 72 1.03 4.08 -16.78
CA LEU A 72 1.09 4.73 -15.47
C LEU A 72 1.87 6.06 -15.54
N ALA A 73 2.96 6.10 -16.31
CA ALA A 73 3.70 7.34 -16.55
C ALA A 73 2.83 8.40 -17.25
N SER A 74 1.95 8.01 -18.18
CA SER A 74 1.00 8.95 -18.81
C SER A 74 -0.04 9.52 -17.84
N ARG A 75 -0.23 8.86 -16.68
CA ARG A 75 -1.14 9.30 -15.60
C ARG A 75 -0.45 10.09 -14.50
N ARG A 76 0.86 10.37 -14.63
CA ARG A 76 1.66 11.01 -13.58
C ARG A 76 1.07 12.36 -13.17
N GLU A 77 0.71 13.22 -14.12
CA GLU A 77 0.16 14.55 -13.83
C GLU A 77 -1.20 14.46 -13.12
N TRP A 78 -2.02 13.49 -13.51
CA TRP A 78 -3.30 13.20 -12.87
C TRP A 78 -3.11 12.73 -11.42
N LEU A 79 -2.21 11.77 -11.18
CA LEU A 79 -1.86 11.32 -9.83
C LEU A 79 -1.32 12.47 -8.98
N ALA A 80 -0.36 13.25 -9.51
CA ALA A 80 0.23 14.38 -8.80
C ALA A 80 -0.80 15.45 -8.44
N ALA A 81 -1.73 15.76 -9.34
CA ALA A 81 -2.81 16.71 -9.09
C ALA A 81 -3.75 16.22 -7.98
N LEU A 82 -4.14 14.94 -8.00
CA LEU A 82 -5.00 14.36 -6.98
C LEU A 82 -4.30 14.31 -5.61
N ILE A 83 -3.04 13.87 -5.57
CA ILE A 83 -2.21 13.88 -4.34
C ILE A 83 -2.07 15.31 -3.80
N GLY A 84 -1.76 16.27 -4.65
CA GLY A 84 -1.66 17.69 -4.28
C GLY A 84 -2.97 18.28 -3.75
N ALA A 85 -4.11 17.73 -4.21
CA ALA A 85 -5.43 18.07 -3.70
C ALA A 85 -5.84 17.26 -2.45
N GLY A 86 -4.97 16.38 -1.94
CA GLY A 86 -5.17 15.61 -0.71
C GLY A 86 -5.79 14.22 -0.89
N ALA A 87 -5.90 13.70 -2.12
CA ALA A 87 -6.31 12.32 -2.35
C ALA A 87 -5.33 11.35 -1.68
N VAL A 88 -5.86 10.30 -1.06
CA VAL A 88 -5.04 9.27 -0.40
C VAL A 88 -4.59 8.25 -1.43
N VAL A 89 -3.32 7.85 -1.39
CA VAL A 89 -2.80 6.77 -2.24
C VAL A 89 -2.28 5.66 -1.34
N LEU A 90 -2.76 4.44 -1.56
CA LEU A 90 -2.19 3.23 -0.98
C LEU A 90 -1.53 2.43 -2.11
N ALA A 91 -0.21 2.33 -2.07
CA ALA A 91 0.57 1.52 -2.98
C ALA A 91 1.19 0.32 -2.27
N VAL A 92 1.21 -0.83 -2.94
CA VAL A 92 1.71 -2.10 -2.38
C VAL A 92 2.74 -2.73 -3.31
N GLY A 93 3.87 -3.19 -2.74
CA GLY A 93 4.91 -3.93 -3.46
C GLY A 93 5.35 -3.23 -4.75
N GLY A 94 5.26 -3.92 -5.88
CA GLY A 94 5.64 -3.37 -7.19
C GLY A 94 4.91 -2.08 -7.58
N GLY A 95 3.66 -1.88 -7.15
CA GLY A 95 2.95 -0.62 -7.34
C GLY A 95 3.61 0.54 -6.60
N SER A 96 4.06 0.30 -5.36
CA SER A 96 4.86 1.26 -4.60
C SER A 96 6.16 1.61 -5.34
N GLU A 97 6.86 0.61 -5.84
CA GLU A 97 8.15 0.80 -6.52
C GLU A 97 8.02 1.68 -7.77
N LEU A 98 6.92 1.57 -8.52
CA LEU A 98 6.67 2.42 -9.68
C LEU A 98 6.40 3.88 -9.29
N LEU A 99 5.93 4.16 -8.07
CA LEU A 99 5.77 5.54 -7.58
C LEU A 99 7.09 6.18 -7.13
N SER A 100 8.15 5.39 -6.94
CA SER A 100 9.50 5.87 -6.61
C SER A 100 10.18 6.58 -7.79
N GLU A 101 11.41 7.06 -7.61
CA GLU A 101 12.23 7.60 -8.71
C GLU A 101 12.59 6.54 -9.76
N GLY A 102 12.60 5.27 -9.37
CA GLY A 102 12.90 4.17 -10.27
C GLY A 102 13.45 2.94 -9.57
N ILE A 103 13.58 1.88 -10.37
CA ILE A 103 13.92 0.53 -9.93
C ILE A 103 15.21 0.10 -10.62
N ASP A 104 16.29 -0.04 -9.87
CA ASP A 104 17.54 -0.63 -10.34
C ASP A 104 17.41 -2.17 -10.32
N LEU A 105 17.61 -2.83 -11.46
CA LEU A 105 17.44 -4.28 -11.61
C LEU A 105 18.76 -5.04 -11.44
N VAL A 106 18.64 -6.34 -11.13
CA VAL A 106 19.81 -7.22 -10.86
C VAL A 106 20.71 -7.38 -12.10
N ASP A 107 20.17 -7.22 -13.30
CA ASP A 107 20.91 -7.27 -14.57
C ASP A 107 21.62 -5.95 -14.93
N GLY A 108 21.55 -4.94 -14.06
CA GLY A 108 22.14 -3.61 -14.26
C GLY A 108 21.29 -2.65 -15.09
N THR A 109 20.14 -3.11 -15.62
CA THR A 109 19.16 -2.23 -16.25
C THR A 109 18.34 -1.48 -15.19
N HIS A 110 17.61 -0.44 -15.59
CA HIS A 110 16.70 0.28 -14.70
C HIS A 110 15.32 0.40 -15.34
N LEU A 111 14.30 0.51 -14.48
CA LEU A 111 12.94 0.89 -14.86
C LEU A 111 12.64 2.25 -14.23
N ASP A 112 12.28 3.23 -15.05
CA ASP A 112 11.91 4.55 -14.56
C ASP A 112 10.61 4.48 -13.75
N GLY A 113 10.60 5.20 -12.63
CA GLY A 113 9.41 5.41 -11.82
C GLY A 113 8.82 6.82 -12.03
N LEU A 114 7.76 7.14 -11.30
CA LEU A 114 7.03 8.40 -11.44
C LEU A 114 7.66 9.56 -10.64
N GLY A 115 8.55 9.26 -9.71
CA GLY A 115 9.20 10.23 -8.83
C GLY A 115 8.22 10.93 -7.87
N LEU A 116 7.11 10.28 -7.52
CA LEU A 116 6.13 10.79 -6.54
C LEU A 116 6.54 10.44 -5.10
N ILE A 117 7.40 9.44 -4.93
CA ILE A 117 8.07 9.11 -3.69
C ILE A 117 9.58 9.37 -3.90
N PRO A 118 10.23 10.24 -3.09
CA PRO A 118 11.66 10.52 -3.20
C PRO A 118 12.47 9.36 -2.61
N ALA A 119 12.49 8.26 -3.35
CA ALA A 119 13.22 7.04 -3.02
C ALA A 119 13.62 6.33 -4.30
N ARG A 120 14.68 5.51 -4.23
CA ARG A 120 15.09 4.61 -5.31
C ARG A 120 15.10 3.19 -4.81
N VAL A 121 14.58 2.26 -5.62
CA VAL A 121 14.46 0.85 -5.26
C VAL A 121 15.53 0.04 -5.96
N GLY A 122 16.31 -0.75 -5.23
CA GLY A 122 17.17 -1.79 -5.78
C GLY A 122 16.53 -3.16 -5.66
N ARG A 123 16.37 -3.87 -6.78
CA ARG A 123 16.06 -5.31 -6.77
C ARG A 123 17.32 -6.11 -6.47
N THR A 124 17.20 -7.10 -5.60
CA THR A 124 18.33 -7.91 -5.12
C THR A 124 18.10 -9.38 -5.41
N LYS A 125 19.15 -10.20 -5.27
CA LYS A 125 19.02 -11.67 -5.36
C LYS A 125 18.40 -12.28 -4.10
N GLN A 126 18.51 -11.59 -2.97
CA GLN A 126 17.99 -12.08 -1.70
C GLN A 126 16.53 -11.68 -1.56
N ARG A 127 15.67 -12.68 -1.39
CA ARG A 127 14.25 -12.48 -1.13
C ARG A 127 14.02 -12.45 0.39
N ARG A 128 13.21 -11.49 0.83
CA ARG A 128 12.68 -11.39 2.19
C ARG A 128 11.31 -12.03 2.17
N VAL A 129 11.14 -13.03 3.02
CA VAL A 129 9.95 -13.87 3.08
C VAL A 129 9.61 -14.13 4.53
N GLY A 130 8.41 -13.77 4.97
CA GLY A 130 7.98 -14.07 6.33
C GLY A 130 6.93 -13.11 6.87
N TYR A 131 6.58 -13.30 8.13
CA TYR A 131 5.77 -12.33 8.84
C TYR A 131 6.57 -11.07 9.15
N VAL A 132 5.90 -9.92 9.06
CA VAL A 132 6.48 -8.62 9.37
C VAL A 132 5.53 -7.85 10.29
N VAL A 133 6.13 -7.17 11.26
CA VAL A 133 5.47 -6.26 12.20
C VAL A 133 6.25 -4.95 12.18
N ALA A 134 5.55 -3.85 11.95
CA ALA A 134 6.12 -2.51 11.99
C ALA A 134 5.24 -1.57 12.83
N ASP A 135 5.86 -0.73 13.65
CA ASP A 135 5.19 0.30 14.41
C ASP A 135 5.06 1.57 13.56
N THR A 136 3.85 2.14 13.49
CA THR A 136 3.55 3.39 12.78
C THR A 136 2.81 4.36 13.70
N SER A 137 2.66 5.63 13.30
CA SER A 137 1.87 6.60 14.06
C SER A 137 0.37 6.26 14.10
N ASP A 138 -0.12 5.47 13.15
CA ASP A 138 -1.52 5.07 13.02
C ASP A 138 -1.76 3.65 13.56
N GLY A 139 -0.80 3.08 14.29
CA GLY A 139 -0.89 1.76 14.90
C GLY A 139 0.07 0.74 14.28
N LYS A 140 0.02 -0.51 14.75
CA LYS A 140 0.89 -1.56 14.22
C LYS A 140 0.44 -2.00 12.83
N LEU A 141 1.40 -2.02 11.90
CA LEU A 141 1.28 -2.65 10.61
C LEU A 141 1.76 -4.09 10.69
N ILE A 142 0.91 -5.05 10.35
CA ILE A 142 1.17 -6.49 10.47
C ILE A 142 0.77 -7.19 9.18
N GLY A 143 1.60 -8.09 8.70
CA GLY A 143 1.25 -8.93 7.56
C GLY A 143 2.38 -9.85 7.14
N PHE A 144 2.53 -10.04 5.83
CA PHE A 144 3.55 -10.89 5.24
C PHE A 144 4.39 -10.09 4.25
N GLU A 145 5.71 -10.26 4.30
CA GLU A 145 6.63 -9.74 3.30
C GLU A 145 7.03 -10.88 2.36
N ASP A 146 6.94 -10.64 1.05
CA ASP A 146 7.51 -11.51 0.01
C ASP A 146 8.06 -10.66 -1.14
N HIS A 147 9.29 -10.15 -0.98
CA HIS A 147 9.89 -9.24 -1.96
C HIS A 147 11.41 -9.31 -1.96
N ALA A 148 12.01 -8.86 -3.06
CA ALA A 148 13.46 -8.77 -3.22
C ALA A 148 13.92 -7.32 -3.37
N SER A 149 13.22 -6.39 -2.71
CA SER A 149 13.36 -4.95 -2.91
C SER A 149 14.05 -4.30 -1.72
N LEU A 150 14.96 -3.37 -2.01
CA LEU A 150 15.67 -2.53 -1.04
C LEU A 150 15.48 -1.06 -1.41
N TRP A 151 14.83 -0.30 -0.56
CA TRP A 151 14.54 1.10 -0.77
C TRP A 151 15.62 1.96 -0.12
N ARG A 152 16.19 2.87 -0.92
CA ARG A 152 17.06 3.96 -0.48
C ARG A 152 16.26 5.25 -0.51
N LEU A 153 16.17 5.97 0.60
CA LEU A 153 15.36 7.16 0.73
C LEU A 153 16.17 8.38 0.30
N GLY A 154 15.58 9.23 -0.53
CA GLY A 154 16.12 10.56 -0.82
C GLY A 154 15.93 11.53 0.35
N ASP A 155 14.95 11.26 1.22
CA ASP A 155 14.67 12.01 2.44
C ASP A 155 14.30 11.04 3.59
N PRO A 156 15.09 10.94 4.66
CA PRO A 156 14.75 10.10 5.82
C PRO A 156 13.41 10.45 6.49
N ALA A 157 12.89 11.67 6.31
CA ALA A 157 11.63 12.11 6.92
C ALA A 157 10.39 11.39 6.35
N ILE A 158 10.51 10.72 5.21
CA ILE A 158 9.40 9.93 4.63
C ILE A 158 9.32 8.52 5.23
N ALA A 159 10.27 8.10 6.05
CA ALA A 159 10.20 6.83 6.77
C ALA A 159 9.01 6.82 7.74
N TYR A 160 8.21 5.75 7.73
CA TYR A 160 6.93 5.73 8.44
C TYR A 160 6.74 4.51 9.35
N GLY A 161 7.00 3.29 8.86
CA GLY A 161 6.81 2.06 9.65
C GLY A 161 8.12 1.47 10.11
N THR A 162 8.41 1.50 11.41
CA THR A 162 9.66 0.95 11.99
C THR A 162 9.50 -0.54 12.26
N VAL A 163 10.35 -1.38 11.68
CA VAL A 163 10.27 -2.84 11.83
C VAL A 163 10.60 -3.25 13.26
N THR A 164 9.71 -4.01 13.89
CA THR A 164 9.92 -4.62 15.20
C THR A 164 10.04 -6.15 15.14
N ALA A 165 9.51 -6.77 14.08
CA ALA A 165 9.76 -8.17 13.73
C ALA A 165 9.68 -8.36 12.20
N GLY A 166 10.46 -9.29 11.66
CA GLY A 166 10.64 -9.46 10.21
C GLY A 166 11.89 -8.74 9.69
N ASN A 167 11.97 -8.55 8.37
CA ASN A 167 13.14 -7.97 7.70
C ASN A 167 12.89 -6.52 7.24
N GLY A 168 11.73 -6.24 6.67
CA GLY A 168 11.40 -4.97 6.03
C GLY A 168 12.19 -4.72 4.74
N GLY A 169 11.79 -3.72 3.97
CA GLY A 169 12.43 -3.40 2.69
C GLY A 169 13.18 -2.08 2.63
N ILE A 170 13.18 -1.28 3.69
CA ILE A 170 13.55 0.13 3.63
C ILE A 170 14.75 0.42 4.53
N GLU A 171 15.71 1.17 4.00
CA GLU A 171 16.93 1.54 4.73
C GLU A 171 16.60 2.17 6.09
N GLY A 172 17.42 1.90 7.10
CA GLY A 172 17.17 2.35 8.48
C GLY A 172 16.28 1.43 9.30
N GLY A 173 15.87 0.26 8.76
CA GLY A 173 15.06 -0.72 9.48
C GLY A 173 13.57 -0.41 9.41
N PHE A 174 13.13 0.18 8.30
CA PHE A 174 11.72 0.51 8.06
C PHE A 174 11.10 -0.45 7.05
N GLU A 175 9.76 -0.43 7.01
CA GLU A 175 8.97 -1.21 6.06
C GLU A 175 7.98 -0.38 5.25
N THR A 176 7.65 0.81 5.71
CA THR A 176 6.68 1.66 5.03
C THR A 176 7.21 3.07 4.93
N VAL A 177 6.92 3.73 3.82
CA VAL A 177 7.14 5.17 3.63
C VAL A 177 5.81 5.89 3.48
N ARG A 178 5.81 7.15 3.91
CA ARG A 178 4.68 8.06 3.79
C ARG A 178 5.16 9.41 3.26
N VAL A 179 4.57 9.86 2.15
CA VAL A 179 4.79 11.19 1.57
C VAL A 179 3.46 11.92 1.52
N GLY A 180 3.18 12.74 2.54
CA GLY A 180 1.88 13.39 2.69
C GLY A 180 0.74 12.37 2.79
N SER A 181 -0.06 12.26 1.72
CA SER A 181 -1.19 11.34 1.58
C SER A 181 -0.87 10.04 0.84
N VAL A 182 0.39 9.83 0.45
CA VAL A 182 0.87 8.62 -0.23
C VAL A 182 1.47 7.66 0.80
N TYR A 183 0.92 6.46 0.90
CA TYR A 183 1.38 5.36 1.74
C TYR A 183 1.88 4.23 0.84
N ALA A 184 3.13 3.83 1.02
CA ALA A 184 3.76 2.78 0.24
C ALA A 184 4.40 1.72 1.14
N THR A 185 4.03 0.47 0.93
CA THR A 185 4.41 -0.67 1.78
C THR A 185 4.83 -1.88 0.95
N ASN A 186 5.69 -2.77 1.48
CA ASN A 186 5.92 -4.10 0.89
C ASN A 186 5.04 -5.19 1.57
N VAL A 187 4.28 -4.83 2.61
CA VAL A 187 3.34 -5.72 3.31
C VAL A 187 2.23 -6.15 2.36
N GLN A 188 2.16 -7.46 2.13
CA GLN A 188 1.18 -8.14 1.29
C GLN A 188 0.24 -8.98 2.18
N GLY A 189 -0.90 -9.43 1.64
CA GLY A 189 -1.79 -10.28 2.43
C GLY A 189 -3.27 -10.30 2.09
N PRO A 190 -3.88 -9.32 1.38
CA PRO A 190 -3.58 -7.88 1.26
C PRO A 190 -3.44 -7.14 2.61
N VAL A 191 -3.01 -5.86 2.59
CA VAL A 191 -2.62 -5.13 3.82
C VAL A 191 -3.79 -4.75 4.72
N LEU A 192 -4.88 -4.19 4.21
CA LEU A 192 -5.91 -3.57 5.07
C LEU A 192 -6.77 -4.54 5.89
N PRO A 193 -7.10 -5.78 5.47
CA PRO A 193 -7.88 -6.69 6.31
C PRO A 193 -7.22 -7.03 7.64
N LEU A 194 -5.89 -7.04 7.69
CA LEU A 194 -5.13 -7.26 8.91
C LEU A 194 -4.82 -5.97 9.67
N ASN A 195 -5.11 -4.79 9.11
CA ASN A 195 -4.68 -3.50 9.63
C ASN A 195 -5.83 -2.48 9.65
N PRO A 196 -6.84 -2.68 10.52
CA PRO A 196 -7.99 -1.80 10.60
C PRO A 196 -7.62 -0.37 11.00
N ASP A 197 -6.64 -0.17 11.87
CA ASP A 197 -6.20 1.18 12.27
C ASP A 197 -5.64 1.98 11.08
N LEU A 198 -4.87 1.31 10.20
CA LEU A 198 -4.41 1.93 8.95
C LEU A 198 -5.60 2.23 8.03
N ALA A 199 -6.54 1.30 7.86
CA ALA A 199 -7.73 1.53 7.04
C ALA A 199 -8.53 2.76 7.53
N ASP A 200 -8.69 2.89 8.85
CA ASP A 200 -9.37 4.01 9.49
C ASP A 200 -8.60 5.33 9.31
N ALA A 201 -7.27 5.30 9.36
CA ALA A 201 -6.45 6.48 9.09
C ALA A 201 -6.60 6.97 7.64
N LEU A 202 -6.58 6.05 6.66
CA LEU A 202 -6.79 6.38 5.25
C LEU A 202 -8.19 6.97 5.02
N LEU A 203 -9.23 6.36 5.60
CA LEU A 203 -10.61 6.85 5.49
C LEU A 203 -10.79 8.20 6.18
N THR A 204 -10.25 8.37 7.39
CA THR A 204 -10.28 9.65 8.11
C THR A 204 -9.70 10.77 7.28
N GLN A 205 -8.54 10.53 6.66
CA GLN A 205 -7.90 11.51 5.79
C GLN A 205 -8.72 11.81 4.52
N ALA A 206 -9.27 10.78 3.88
CA ALA A 206 -10.09 10.93 2.68
C ALA A 206 -11.39 11.72 2.95
N PHE A 207 -12.07 11.45 4.06
CA PHE A 207 -13.30 12.16 4.43
C PHE A 207 -13.03 13.60 4.91
N ALA A 208 -11.93 13.84 5.65
CA ALA A 208 -11.56 15.17 6.10
C ALA A 208 -11.37 16.16 4.93
N ARG A 209 -10.84 15.69 3.80
CA ARG A 209 -10.72 16.47 2.55
C ARG A 209 -12.07 16.97 2.01
N ARG A 210 -13.16 16.26 2.32
CA ARG A 210 -14.52 16.52 1.85
C ARG A 210 -15.37 17.26 2.89
N ASP A 211 -14.72 17.85 3.90
CA ASP A 211 -15.36 18.45 5.08
C ASP A 211 -16.38 17.49 5.75
N ALA A 212 -16.10 16.19 5.66
CA ALA A 212 -16.92 15.12 6.22
C ALA A 212 -16.15 14.40 7.32
N GLN A 213 -16.88 13.90 8.32
CA GLN A 213 -16.30 13.14 9.41
C GLN A 213 -16.48 11.65 9.16
N TYR A 214 -15.40 10.89 9.26
CA TYR A 214 -15.40 9.44 9.39
C TYR A 214 -15.20 9.08 10.87
N SER A 215 -15.96 8.09 11.36
CA SER A 215 -15.73 7.52 12.68
C SER A 215 -16.07 6.03 12.65
N PRO A 216 -15.16 5.15 13.10
CA PRO A 216 -15.51 3.76 13.35
C PRO A 216 -16.51 3.66 14.51
N GLY A 217 -17.32 2.60 14.50
CA GLY A 217 -18.36 2.33 15.50
C GLY A 217 -18.41 0.86 15.93
N PRO A 218 -19.46 0.44 16.66
CA PRO A 218 -19.57 -0.92 17.19
C PRO A 218 -19.45 -2.02 16.12
N ALA A 219 -20.00 -1.80 14.92
CA ALA A 219 -19.94 -2.78 13.83
C ALA A 219 -18.50 -2.98 13.30
N HIS A 220 -17.65 -1.94 13.34
CA HIS A 220 -16.21 -2.08 13.03
C HIS A 220 -15.53 -2.96 14.09
N ALA A 221 -15.83 -2.75 15.37
CA ALA A 221 -15.22 -3.51 16.46
C ALA A 221 -15.51 -5.03 16.39
N GLU A 222 -16.67 -5.42 15.85
CA GLU A 222 -17.06 -6.81 15.58
C GLU A 222 -16.15 -7.44 14.52
N ILE A 223 -16.00 -6.82 13.35
CA ILE A 223 -15.14 -7.34 12.28
C ILE A 223 -13.66 -7.28 12.67
N ASP A 224 -13.25 -6.27 13.45
CA ASP A 224 -11.89 -6.10 13.93
C ASP A 224 -11.50 -7.21 14.92
N ALA A 225 -12.46 -7.94 15.49
CA ALA A 225 -12.17 -9.12 16.32
C ALA A 225 -11.45 -10.21 15.52
N HIS A 226 -11.80 -10.39 14.25
CA HIS A 226 -11.13 -11.35 13.36
C HIS A 226 -9.70 -10.91 13.06
N ALA A 227 -9.50 -9.62 12.75
CA ALA A 227 -8.18 -9.05 12.53
C ALA A 227 -7.31 -9.18 13.81
N ARG A 228 -7.84 -8.83 14.99
CA ARG A 228 -7.13 -8.97 16.28
C ARG A 228 -6.67 -10.40 16.54
N ALA A 229 -7.54 -11.39 16.31
CA ALA A 229 -7.19 -12.80 16.52
C ALA A 229 -6.07 -13.26 15.55
N ALA A 230 -6.16 -12.91 14.27
CA ALA A 230 -5.13 -13.23 13.28
C ALA A 230 -3.80 -12.52 13.57
N ARG A 231 -3.85 -11.22 13.91
CA ARG A 231 -2.68 -10.41 14.27
C ARG A 231 -1.92 -11.01 15.46
N ALA A 232 -2.62 -11.42 16.52
CA ALA A 232 -2.00 -11.99 17.70
C ALA A 232 -1.17 -13.26 17.38
N GLU A 233 -1.66 -14.10 16.47
CA GLU A 233 -0.91 -15.28 16.03
C GLU A 233 0.29 -14.91 15.14
N ILE A 234 0.13 -13.93 14.25
CA ILE A 234 1.24 -13.42 13.42
C ILE A 234 2.34 -12.83 14.30
N GLU A 235 2.00 -11.99 15.29
CA GLU A 235 2.99 -11.39 16.20
C GLU A 235 3.75 -12.46 16.97
N ARG A 236 3.04 -13.49 17.48
CA ARG A 236 3.67 -14.64 18.14
C ARG A 236 4.66 -15.34 17.22
N LEU A 237 4.24 -15.64 15.98
CA LEU A 237 5.08 -16.33 15.00
C LEU A 237 6.24 -15.48 14.47
N ALA A 238 6.07 -14.16 14.33
CA ALA A 238 7.08 -13.25 13.82
C ALA A 238 8.27 -13.10 14.77
N VAL A 239 8.01 -13.19 16.09
CA VAL A 239 9.07 -13.17 17.12
C VAL A 239 9.75 -14.54 17.24
N ASP A 240 8.98 -15.63 17.20
CA ASP A 240 9.47 -16.98 17.46
C ASP A 240 10.13 -17.66 16.25
N LYS A 241 9.73 -17.30 15.02
CA LYS A 241 10.21 -17.94 13.78
C LYS A 241 10.85 -16.92 12.84
N ARG A 242 12.18 -16.97 12.73
CA ARG A 242 12.88 -16.32 11.62
C ARG A 242 12.71 -17.17 10.36
N PHE A 243 11.81 -16.77 9.48
CA PHE A 243 11.75 -17.31 8.13
C PHE A 243 12.97 -16.79 7.36
N THR A 244 14.05 -17.56 7.34
CA THR A 244 15.32 -17.13 6.71
C THR A 244 15.40 -17.41 5.21
N ALA A 245 14.54 -18.29 4.69
CA ALA A 245 14.28 -18.52 3.27
C ALA A 245 13.23 -19.63 3.12
N ILE A 246 12.45 -19.62 2.03
CA ILE A 246 11.95 -20.86 1.43
C ILE A 246 13.14 -21.44 0.67
N GLN A 247 13.74 -22.52 1.16
CA GLN A 247 14.63 -23.33 0.33
C GLN A 247 13.75 -23.95 -0.76
N LEU A 248 13.87 -23.42 -1.98
CA LEU A 248 13.40 -24.08 -3.19
C LEU A 248 14.31 -25.28 -3.50
#